data_AF-A0A6G7SUW7-F1
#
_entry.id   AF-A0A6G7SUW7-F1
#
_cell.length_a   1.000
_cell.length_b   1.000
_cell.length_c   1.000
_cell.angle_alpha   90.00
_cell.angle_beta   90.00
_cell.angle_gamma   90.00
#
_symmetry.space_group_name_H-M   'P 1'
#
loop_
_entity.id
_entity.type
_entity.pdbx_description
1 polymer ?
#
loop_
_entity_poly.entity_id
_entity_poly.type
_entity_poly.pdbx_seq_one_letter_code
_entity_poly.pdbx_strand_id
1 'polypeptide(L)'
;MLRRPLANGDVAVALFNESSSQAVISTTAAAVGLPANSTGYDLNDLWAHSSHVSTDGTISATVPAGGTVLYRVSPRPPATDPTNGLVSTASGRCLDAGNNQTFCDVTCRRGSRPSGPL
;
A
#
# COMPACT_ATOMS: atom_id res chain seq x y z
N MET A 1 -21.11 -9.22 -6.79
CA MET A 1 -20.19 -8.07 -6.65
C MET A 1 -20.17 -7.25 -7.93
N LEU A 2 -19.94 -5.94 -7.82
CA LEU A 2 -19.75 -5.04 -8.96
C LEU A 2 -18.41 -4.30 -8.82
N ARG A 3 -17.74 -4.02 -9.94
CA ARG A 3 -16.53 -3.20 -9.97
C ARG A 3 -16.63 -2.07 -10.98
N ARG A 4 -15.98 -0.95 -10.68
CA ARG A 4 -15.85 0.19 -11.60
C ARG A 4 -14.44 0.80 -11.50
N PRO A 5 -13.64 0.76 -12.57
CA PRO A 5 -12.40 1.52 -12.64
C PRO A 5 -12.65 3.02 -12.49
N LEU A 6 -11.80 3.69 -11.74
CA LEU A 6 -11.83 5.14 -11.51
C LEU A 6 -10.72 5.82 -12.32
N ALA A 7 -10.88 7.11 -12.58
CA ALA A 7 -9.99 7.88 -13.46
C ALA A 7 -8.51 7.88 -13.00
N ASN A 8 -8.27 7.71 -11.70
CA ASN A 8 -6.95 7.72 -11.08
C ASN A 8 -6.32 6.33 -10.93
N GLY A 9 -6.88 5.29 -11.55
CA GLY A 9 -6.35 3.92 -11.49
C GLY A 9 -6.85 3.10 -10.29
N ASP A 10 -7.64 3.69 -9.41
CA ASP A 10 -8.34 2.98 -8.36
C ASP A 10 -9.53 2.19 -8.91
N VAL A 11 -10.08 1.29 -8.09
CA VAL A 11 -11.30 0.57 -8.42
C VAL A 11 -12.33 0.73 -7.31
N ALA A 12 -13.55 1.13 -7.66
CA ALA A 12 -14.69 1.03 -6.76
C ALA A 12 -15.24 -0.40 -6.79
N VAL A 13 -15.50 -0.98 -5.63
CA VAL A 13 -15.98 -2.36 -5.47
C VAL A 13 -17.20 -2.37 -4.57
N ALA A 14 -18.33 -2.87 -5.08
CA ALA A 14 -19.55 -3.08 -4.32
C ALA A 14 -19.75 -4.57 -4.00
N LEU A 15 -19.81 -4.89 -2.71
CA LEU A 15 -20.12 -6.23 -2.19
C LEU A 15 -21.56 -6.23 -1.70
N PHE A 16 -22.43 -6.95 -2.40
CA PHE A 16 -23.88 -6.99 -2.11
C PHE A 16 -24.31 -8.41 -1.73
N ASN A 17 -25.12 -8.50 -0.67
CA ASN A 17 -25.66 -9.77 -0.17
C ASN A 17 -27.16 -9.86 -0.47
N GLU A 18 -27.54 -10.67 -1.46
CA GLU A 18 -28.95 -10.86 -1.85
C GLU A 18 -29.67 -11.92 -0.99
N SER A 19 -28.94 -12.60 -0.09
CA SER A 19 -29.53 -13.62 0.77
C SER A 19 -30.30 -13.01 1.95
N SER A 20 -31.15 -13.82 2.57
CA SER A 20 -31.93 -13.46 3.75
C SER A 20 -31.16 -13.55 5.07
N SER A 21 -29.84 -13.81 5.02
CA SER A 21 -28.99 -13.99 6.19
C SER A 21 -27.69 -13.19 6.04
N GLN A 22 -27.02 -12.89 7.16
CA GLN A 22 -25.69 -12.28 7.10
C GLN A 22 -24.70 -13.23 6.40
N ALA A 23 -23.85 -12.66 5.55
CA ALA A 23 -22.83 -13.42 4.83
C ALA A 23 -21.51 -12.65 4.79
N VAL A 24 -20.41 -13.40 4.71
CA VAL A 24 -19.09 -12.85 4.38
C VAL A 24 -18.95 -12.91 2.87
N ILE A 25 -18.70 -11.77 2.24
CA ILE A 25 -18.46 -11.67 0.81
C ILE A 25 -17.02 -11.25 0.61
N SER A 26 -16.29 -12.00 -0.21
CA SER A 26 -14.89 -11.73 -0.51
C SER A 26 -14.61 -11.70 -2.02
N THR A 27 -13.58 -10.94 -2.38
CA THR A 27 -12.96 -10.95 -3.71
C THR A 27 -11.48 -10.58 -3.56
N THR A 28 -10.76 -10.48 -4.67
CA THR A 28 -9.33 -10.12 -4.65
C THR A 28 -9.07 -8.90 -5.51
N ALA A 29 -8.03 -8.15 -5.17
CA ALA A 29 -7.55 -7.01 -5.93
C ALA A 29 -7.27 -7.38 -7.41
N ALA A 30 -6.64 -8.54 -7.63
CA ALA A 30 -6.40 -9.06 -8.98
C ALA A 30 -7.71 -9.35 -9.74
N ALA A 31 -8.73 -9.93 -9.09
CA ALA A 31 -10.02 -10.21 -9.71
C ALA A 31 -10.79 -8.93 -10.08
N VAL A 32 -10.54 -7.82 -9.38
CA VAL A 32 -11.11 -6.51 -9.72
C VAL A 32 -10.24 -5.70 -10.70
N GLY A 33 -9.14 -6.27 -11.19
CA GLY A 33 -8.31 -5.70 -12.25
C GLY A 33 -7.18 -4.79 -11.75
N LEU A 34 -6.84 -4.85 -10.46
CA LEU A 34 -5.71 -4.10 -9.91
C LEU A 34 -4.38 -4.84 -10.14
N PRO A 35 -3.26 -4.10 -10.26
CA PRO A 35 -1.94 -4.67 -10.54
C PRO A 35 -1.45 -5.57 -9.40
N ALA A 36 -1.04 -6.79 -9.75
CA ALA A 36 -0.53 -7.77 -8.77
C ALA A 36 0.85 -7.39 -8.18
N ASN A 37 1.62 -6.54 -8.86
CA ASN A 37 2.94 -6.07 -8.41
C ASN A 37 2.86 -4.93 -7.37
N SER A 38 1.79 -4.90 -6.58
CA SER A 38 1.58 -3.94 -5.50
C SER A 38 2.16 -4.46 -4.18
N THR A 39 2.59 -3.57 -3.29
CA THR A 39 2.97 -3.95 -1.89
C THR A 39 1.77 -4.15 -0.98
N GLY A 40 0.58 -3.77 -1.45
CA GLY A 40 -0.67 -3.90 -0.73
C GLY A 40 -1.74 -2.99 -1.35
N TYR A 41 -2.91 -2.94 -0.73
CA TYR A 41 -4.03 -2.17 -1.24
C TYR A 41 -4.66 -1.42 -0.09
N ASP A 42 -4.89 -0.12 -0.30
CA ASP A 42 -5.69 0.70 0.62
C ASP A 42 -7.16 0.49 0.29
N LEU A 43 -7.91 -0.05 1.25
CA LEU A 43 -9.34 -0.30 1.15
C LEU A 43 -10.05 0.75 1.99
N ASN A 44 -10.73 1.69 1.32
CA ASN A 44 -11.52 2.73 1.97
C ASN A 44 -13.01 2.37 1.88
N ASP A 45 -13.62 2.05 3.01
CA ASP A 45 -15.08 1.90 3.14
C ASP A 45 -15.73 3.28 3.05
N LEU A 46 -16.48 3.50 1.99
CA LEU A 46 -17.07 4.81 1.71
C LEU A 46 -18.27 5.12 2.61
N TRP A 47 -18.89 4.11 3.23
CA TRP A 47 -20.00 4.29 4.16
C TRP A 47 -19.53 4.43 5.59
N ALA A 48 -18.59 3.59 6.01
CA ALA A 48 -18.04 3.65 7.36
C ALA A 48 -16.98 4.75 7.53
N HIS A 49 -16.54 5.39 6.42
CA HIS A 49 -15.43 6.34 6.40
C HIS A 49 -14.17 5.80 7.07
N SER A 50 -13.91 4.50 6.89
CA SER A 50 -12.79 3.80 7.50
C SER A 50 -11.89 3.20 6.43
N SER A 51 -10.58 3.27 6.69
CA SER A 51 -9.56 2.74 5.78
C SER A 51 -8.74 1.67 6.46
N HIS A 52 -8.44 0.58 5.75
CA HIS A 52 -7.44 -0.39 6.17
C HIS A 52 -6.57 -0.83 5.01
N VAL A 53 -5.50 -1.55 5.33
CA VAL A 53 -4.54 -2.05 4.36
C VAL A 53 -4.68 -3.55 4.24
N SER A 54 -4.86 -4.05 3.01
CA SER A 54 -4.73 -5.47 2.69
C SER A 54 -3.39 -5.71 2.00
N THR A 55 -2.54 -6.53 2.59
CA THR A 55 -1.24 -6.91 2.01
C THR A 55 -1.34 -8.09 1.06
N ASP A 56 -2.32 -8.96 1.26
CA ASP A 56 -2.60 -10.14 0.44
C ASP A 56 -3.54 -9.85 -0.75
N GLY A 57 -4.13 -8.65 -0.78
CA GLY A 57 -5.10 -8.24 -1.80
C GLY A 57 -6.51 -8.78 -1.58
N THR A 58 -6.82 -9.36 -0.43
CA THR A 58 -8.17 -9.78 -0.07
C THR A 58 -9.05 -8.55 0.22
N ILE A 59 -10.20 -8.48 -0.44
CA ILE A 59 -11.25 -7.50 -0.18
C ILE A 59 -12.44 -8.26 0.38
N SER A 60 -12.74 -8.11 1.67
CA SER A 60 -13.79 -8.88 2.34
C SER A 60 -14.61 -8.02 3.29
N ALA A 61 -15.90 -8.29 3.37
CA ALA A 61 -16.80 -7.66 4.34
C ALA A 61 -17.87 -8.63 4.82
N THR A 62 -18.26 -8.46 6.09
CA THR A 62 -19.48 -9.08 6.62
C THR A 62 -20.66 -8.18 6.28
N VAL A 63 -21.56 -8.67 5.41
CA VAL A 63 -22.68 -7.89 4.88
C VAL A 63 -24.00 -8.45 5.43
N PRO A 64 -24.85 -7.63 6.07
CA PRO A 64 -26.19 -8.04 6.51
C PRO A 64 -27.06 -8.55 5.34
N ALA A 65 -28.18 -9.19 5.67
CA ALA A 65 -29.18 -9.61 4.67
C ALA A 65 -29.67 -8.41 3.85
N GLY A 66 -29.67 -8.52 2.51
CA GLY A 66 -30.01 -7.42 1.59
C GLY A 66 -29.03 -6.24 1.61
N GLY A 67 -27.92 -6.35 2.35
CA GLY A 67 -26.98 -5.25 2.56
C GLY A 67 -26.01 -5.06 1.40
N THR A 68 -25.33 -3.92 1.40
CA THR A 68 -24.22 -3.64 0.48
C THR A 68 -23.13 -2.85 1.20
N VAL A 69 -21.87 -3.19 0.94
CA VAL A 69 -20.69 -2.41 1.34
C VAL A 69 -19.99 -1.92 0.08
N LEU A 70 -19.52 -0.66 0.11
CA LEU A 70 -18.86 -0.01 -1.02
C LEU A 70 -17.44 0.41 -0.63
N TYR A 71 -16.47 -0.16 -1.32
CA TYR A 71 -15.06 0.18 -1.17
C TYR A 71 -14.56 1.01 -2.34
N ARG A 72 -13.64 1.94 -2.05
CA ARG A 72 -12.62 2.39 -3.01
C ARG A 72 -11.33 1.66 -2.69
N VAL A 73 -10.76 0.99 -3.67
CA VAL A 73 -9.53 0.20 -3.53
C VAL A 73 -8.43 0.86 -4.34
N SER A 74 -7.35 1.23 -3.67
CA SER A 74 -6.18 1.88 -4.25
C SER A 74 -4.96 0.96 -4.16
N PRO A 75 -4.26 0.64 -5.26
CA PRO A 75 -3.02 -0.11 -5.19
C PRO A 75 -1.93 0.78 -4.58
N ARG A 76 -1.19 0.23 -3.61
CA ARG A 76 0.02 0.88 -3.12
C ARG A 76 1.13 0.75 -4.17
N PRO A 77 2.03 1.73 -4.26
CA PRO A 77 3.17 1.58 -5.13
C PRO A 77 3.95 0.30 -4.78
N PRO A 78 4.57 -0.37 -5.78
CA PRO A 78 5.56 -1.40 -5.50
C PRO A 78 6.61 -0.84 -4.53
N ALA A 79 7.23 -1.72 -3.74
CA ALA A 79 8.35 -1.33 -2.92
C ALA A 79 9.46 -0.93 -3.89
N THR A 80 9.68 0.36 -4.06
CA THR A 80 10.90 0.85 -4.69
C THR A 80 12.00 0.64 -3.66
N ASP A 81 12.84 -0.34 -3.91
CA ASP A 81 14.08 -0.52 -3.15
C ASP A 81 14.86 0.80 -3.21
N PRO A 82 15.18 1.47 -2.09
CA PRO A 82 15.86 2.76 -2.09
C PRO A 82 17.36 2.61 -2.43
N THR A 83 17.69 1.78 -3.43
CA THR A 83 19.05 1.61 -3.96
C THR A 83 19.60 2.91 -4.56
N ASN A 84 18.74 3.91 -4.81
CA ASN A 84 19.17 5.28 -5.05
C ASN A 84 19.31 6.03 -3.72
N GLY A 85 20.54 6.01 -3.19
CA GLY A 85 20.89 6.79 -2.01
C GLY A 85 20.53 8.28 -2.17
N LEU A 86 19.76 8.81 -1.22
CA LEU A 86 19.40 10.22 -1.19
C LEU A 86 20.57 11.03 -0.63
N VAL A 87 21.14 11.91 -1.44
CA VAL A 87 22.22 12.83 -1.04
C VAL A 87 21.76 14.28 -1.10
N SER A 88 22.13 15.07 -0.10
CA SER A 88 21.96 16.51 -0.15
C SER A 88 22.90 17.10 -1.20
N THR A 89 22.35 17.83 -2.17
CA THR A 89 23.13 18.53 -3.20
C THR A 89 23.99 19.65 -2.59
N ALA A 90 23.56 20.22 -1.46
CA ALA A 90 24.26 21.31 -0.79
C ALA A 90 25.51 20.84 -0.02
N SER A 91 25.47 19.64 0.57
CA SER A 91 26.55 19.14 1.43
C SER A 91 27.28 17.90 0.89
N GLY A 92 26.74 17.25 -0.14
CA GLY A 92 27.24 15.96 -0.63
C GLY A 92 27.13 14.83 0.41
N ARG A 93 26.31 15.02 1.46
CA ARG A 93 26.12 14.05 2.54
C ARG A 93 24.83 13.26 2.36
N CYS A 94 24.81 12.04 2.89
CA CYS A 94 23.60 11.24 3.01
C CYS A 94 22.58 11.96 3.91
N LEU A 95 21.31 11.84 3.58
CA LEU A 95 20.24 12.33 4.45
C LEU A 95 20.10 11.40 5.67
N ASP A 96 20.13 11.98 6.87
CA ASP A 96 19.80 11.26 8.10
C ASP A 96 18.29 11.36 8.37
N ALA A 97 17.67 10.22 8.73
CA ALA A 97 16.35 10.20 9.33
C ALA A 97 16.51 10.35 10.86
N GLY A 98 15.56 11.05 11.50
CA GLY A 98 15.56 11.17 12.96
C GLY A 98 15.63 9.81 13.68
N ASN A 99 16.02 9.82 14.96
CA ASN A 99 16.25 8.61 15.79
C ASN A 99 17.50 7.79 15.43
N ASN A 100 18.60 8.46 15.04
CA ASN A 100 19.90 7.83 14.74
C ASN A 100 19.81 6.76 13.63
N GLN A 101 18.89 6.97 12.67
CA GLN A 101 18.73 6.13 11.49
C GLN A 101 19.31 6.88 10.29
N THR A 102 20.39 6.40 9.70
CA THR A 102 20.81 6.87 8.38
C THR A 102 20.05 6.04 7.34
N PHE A 103 19.54 6.65 6.27
CA PHE A 103 18.98 5.88 5.16
C PHE A 103 20.07 4.95 4.60
N CYS A 104 19.91 3.65 4.82
CA CYS A 104 20.90 2.65 4.43
C CYS A 104 20.74 2.29 2.94
N ASP A 105 21.59 2.84 2.09
CA ASP A 105 22.02 2.17 0.86
C ASP A 105 23.54 1.89 0.93
N VAL A 106 23.99 0.86 0.21
CA VAL A 106 25.36 0.33 0.11
C VAL A 106 26.43 1.41 -0.14
N THR A 107 26.05 2.56 -0.70
CA THR A 107 26.97 3.68 -0.98
C THR A 107 27.25 4.56 0.24
N CYS A 108 26.38 4.55 1.26
CA CYS A 108 26.60 5.28 2.52
C CYS A 108 27.25 4.39 3.58
N ARG A 109 28.36 3.72 3.25
CA ARG A 109 29.17 3.08 4.30
C ARG A 109 29.73 4.16 5.22
N ARG A 110 29.44 4.04 6.52
CA ARG A 110 30.07 4.82 7.61
C ARG A 110 31.52 5.09 7.24
N GLY A 111 31.89 6.36 7.13
CA GLY A 111 33.25 6.76 6.79
C GLY A 111 34.26 5.99 7.64
N SER A 112 34.96 5.04 7.01
CA SER A 112 36.16 4.46 7.60
C SER A 112 37.17 5.59 7.72
N ARG A 113 37.54 5.93 8.95
CA ARG A 113 38.61 6.89 9.25
C ARG A 113 39.87 6.50 8.46
N PRO A 114 40.56 7.42 7.78
CA PRO A 114 41.86 7.12 7.19
C PRO A 114 42.86 6.88 8.33
N SER A 115 43.43 5.67 8.39
CA SER A 115 44.60 5.39 9.22
C SER A 115 45.79 6.12 8.61
N GLY A 116 46.31 7.13 9.31
CA GLY A 116 47.56 7.79 8.94
C GLY A 116 48.77 6.88 9.17
N PRO A 117 49.90 7.11 8.47
CA PRO A 117 51.12 6.32 8.67
C PRO A 117 51.79 6.67 10.01
N LEU A 118 52.54 5.70 10.53
CA LEU A 118 53.24 5.66 11.83
C LEU A 118 54.25 6.79 12.02
#